data_AF-A0A9P3C5N0-F1
#
_entry.id   AF-A0A9P3C5N0-F1
#
_cell.length_a   1.000
_cell.length_b   1.000
_cell.length_c   1.000
_cell.angle_alpha   90.00
_cell.angle_beta   90.00
_cell.angle_gamma   90.00
#
_symmetry.space_group_name_H-M   'P 1'
#
loop_
_entity.id
_entity.type
_entity.pdbx_description
1 polymer ?
#
loop_
_entity_poly.entity_id
_entity_poly.type
_entity_poly.pdbx_seq_one_letter_code
_entity_poly.pdbx_strand_id
1 'polypeptide(L)'
;MSYHTIQPHEVRQEHDSEQMNQESPPVQAQSRLECLPVELLQKIFLHSLEFNLPRASTSLARALSNPTLYTWLIRLAFSSSSESSKNGFFTPDFLPPPLDFFALSTEERSDLQSAILECRWCTLELMRKCQREYVERAVHLKCRDLVFAPEDRDTIAKIGEHFHDLRRYDQGHQGRLGKGDLVFRAQDPETNAEYRVAVWFNFGAFQIRKPHPIHTELDLFRLPCCAGETPSRMPDKLLCRPWTETKIEFLKLLCTEVYIDDDEEFERSGRLLRQVIRSRDYGTFKVLVELFIRIRIYRYPLRWPIQRSHFKAALKYADSSNDPFLNFLVRERWDDLPSSDIKLKYELMAKVGISSPV
;
A
#
# COMPACT_ATOMS: atom_id res chain seq x y z
N MET A 1 84.78 -61.50 6.05
CA MET A 1 85.90 -60.53 6.06
C MET A 1 85.39 -59.22 5.50
N SER A 2 85.64 -58.17 6.26
CA SER A 2 85.32 -56.76 6.05
C SER A 2 85.67 -56.22 4.65
N TYR A 3 84.86 -55.31 4.09
CA TYR A 3 85.02 -53.85 4.16
C TYR A 3 84.08 -53.14 3.17
N HIS A 4 83.53 -52.02 3.63
CA HIS A 4 82.72 -51.03 2.90
C HIS A 4 83.45 -50.39 1.71
N THR A 5 82.69 -49.91 0.71
CA THR A 5 82.73 -48.50 0.24
C THR A 5 81.48 -48.16 -0.61
N ILE A 6 80.61 -47.36 0.01
CA ILE A 6 79.79 -46.21 -0.47
C ILE A 6 79.41 -46.11 -1.96
N GLN A 7 78.10 -46.11 -2.23
CA GLN A 7 77.43 -45.71 -3.49
C GLN A 7 76.78 -44.31 -3.37
N PRO A 8 76.56 -43.59 -4.50
CA PRO A 8 76.28 -42.16 -4.49
C PRO A 8 74.78 -41.79 -4.49
N HIS A 9 74.54 -40.68 -3.79
CA HIS A 9 73.40 -39.77 -3.73
C HIS A 9 72.33 -39.84 -4.85
N GLU A 10 71.14 -40.28 -4.47
CA GLU A 10 69.88 -39.93 -5.12
C GLU A 10 69.33 -38.60 -4.58
N VAL A 11 68.90 -37.75 -5.52
CA VAL A 11 68.25 -36.47 -5.32
C VAL A 11 66.89 -36.69 -4.66
N ARG A 12 66.70 -36.16 -3.44
CA ARG A 12 65.42 -36.16 -2.74
C ARG A 12 64.86 -34.73 -2.75
N GLN A 13 63.71 -34.59 -3.38
CA GLN A 13 62.89 -33.39 -3.43
C GLN A 13 62.54 -32.92 -2.02
N GLU A 14 62.93 -31.69 -1.69
CA GLU A 14 62.39 -30.95 -0.55
C GLU A 14 60.98 -30.48 -0.92
N HIS A 15 59.98 -31.04 -0.23
CA HIS A 15 58.63 -30.53 -0.21
C HIS A 15 58.60 -29.30 0.70
N ASP A 16 58.78 -28.11 0.12
CA ASP A 16 58.42 -26.86 0.78
C ASP A 16 56.91 -26.85 1.02
N SER A 17 56.55 -26.88 2.29
CA SER A 17 55.18 -26.81 2.76
C SER A 17 54.75 -25.34 2.79
N GLU A 18 54.37 -24.80 1.64
CA GLU A 18 53.59 -23.56 1.59
C GLU A 18 52.19 -23.84 2.11
N GLN A 19 52.03 -23.70 3.43
CA GLN A 19 50.73 -23.54 4.07
C GLN A 19 50.08 -22.27 3.51
N MET A 20 49.21 -22.43 2.51
CA MET A 20 48.22 -21.42 2.15
C MET A 20 47.33 -21.16 3.37
N ASN A 21 47.70 -20.13 4.15
CA ASN A 21 46.81 -19.45 5.06
C ASN A 21 45.62 -18.92 4.23
N GLN A 22 44.53 -19.68 4.18
CA GLN A 22 43.24 -19.10 3.86
C GLN A 22 42.88 -18.20 5.04
N GLU A 23 43.27 -16.92 4.95
CA GLU A 23 42.76 -15.87 5.81
C GLU A 23 41.23 -15.87 5.68
N SER A 24 40.57 -16.40 6.70
CA SER A 24 39.14 -16.20 6.92
C SER A 24 38.84 -14.71 6.72
N PRO A 25 37.76 -14.33 6.00
CA PRO A 25 37.42 -12.93 5.83
C PRO A 25 37.39 -12.26 7.21
N PRO A 26 37.91 -11.02 7.34
CA PRO A 26 37.98 -10.36 8.64
C PRO A 26 36.59 -10.38 9.27
N VAL A 27 36.48 -11.02 10.44
CA VAL A 27 35.24 -11.01 11.21
C VAL A 27 34.91 -9.56 11.49
N GLN A 28 33.92 -9.04 10.77
CA GLN A 28 33.54 -7.64 10.86
C GLN A 28 33.10 -7.38 12.29
N ALA A 29 33.89 -6.60 13.03
CA ALA A 29 33.65 -6.34 14.43
C ALA A 29 32.29 -5.66 14.58
N GLN A 30 31.34 -6.37 15.20
CA GLN A 30 30.01 -5.85 15.45
C GLN A 30 30.09 -4.66 16.40
N SER A 31 29.33 -3.61 16.09
CA SER A 31 29.17 -2.47 16.98
C SER A 31 28.53 -2.89 18.30
N ARG A 32 28.75 -2.11 19.37
CA ARG A 32 28.10 -2.35 20.67
C ARG A 32 26.57 -2.44 20.58
N LEU A 33 25.98 -1.71 19.63
CA LEU A 33 24.55 -1.73 19.35
C LEU A 33 24.13 -3.08 18.75
N GLU A 34 24.87 -3.59 17.75
CA GLU A 34 24.59 -4.88 17.12
C GLU A 34 24.80 -6.08 18.04
N CYS A 35 25.62 -5.94 19.08
CA CYS A 35 25.81 -6.95 20.11
C CYS A 35 24.67 -7.00 21.13
N LEU A 36 23.70 -6.08 21.09
CA LEU A 36 22.55 -6.12 22.00
C LEU A 36 21.64 -7.31 21.67
N PRO A 37 20.97 -7.88 22.69
CA PRO A 37 19.86 -8.79 22.49
C PRO A 37 18.79 -8.21 21.55
N VAL A 38 18.18 -9.10 20.75
CA VAL A 38 17.19 -8.70 19.75
C VAL A 38 16.02 -7.94 20.36
N GLU A 39 15.60 -8.27 21.57
CA GLU A 39 14.51 -7.63 22.29
C GLU A 39 14.83 -6.16 22.61
N LEU A 40 16.09 -5.87 22.95
CA LEU A 40 16.54 -4.49 23.20
C LEU A 40 16.62 -3.70 21.90
N LEU A 41 17.11 -4.31 20.82
CA LEU A 41 17.11 -3.68 19.49
C LEU A 41 15.68 -3.34 19.05
N GLN A 42 14.75 -4.27 19.21
CA GLN A 42 13.33 -4.06 18.91
C GLN A 42 12.74 -2.96 19.77
N LYS A 43 13.02 -2.95 21.08
CA LYS A 43 12.55 -1.89 21.99
C LYS A 43 13.09 -0.52 21.60
N ILE A 44 14.39 -0.42 21.30
CA ILE A 44 15.01 0.83 20.81
C ILE A 44 14.30 1.31 19.55
N PHE A 45 14.07 0.40 18.60
CA PHE A 45 13.36 0.73 17.36
C PHE A 45 11.91 1.17 17.60
N LEU A 46 11.17 0.52 18.50
CA LEU A 46 9.78 0.93 18.80
C LEU A 46 9.69 2.28 19.52
N HIS A 47 10.74 2.70 20.23
CA HIS A 47 10.81 4.04 20.81
C HIS A 47 11.18 5.11 19.79
N SER A 48 12.06 4.82 18.83
CA SER A 48 12.54 5.82 17.88
C SER A 48 11.77 5.86 16.55
N LEU A 49 11.17 4.74 16.16
CA LEU A 49 10.56 4.51 14.85
C LEU A 49 11.49 4.86 13.67
N GLU A 50 12.80 4.81 13.89
CA GLU A 50 13.81 5.26 12.93
C GLU A 50 14.15 4.15 11.92
N PHE A 51 13.62 4.26 10.70
CA PHE A 51 13.82 3.28 9.64
C PHE A 51 15.24 3.25 9.06
N ASN A 52 16.08 4.24 9.36
CA ASN A 52 17.50 4.18 9.05
C ASN A 52 18.24 3.17 9.92
N LEU A 53 17.72 2.82 11.11
CA LEU A 53 18.32 1.83 12.01
C LEU A 53 18.44 0.43 11.36
N PRO A 54 17.38 -0.21 10.84
CA PRO A 54 17.51 -1.47 10.11
C PRO A 54 18.28 -1.32 8.78
N ARG A 55 18.41 -0.11 8.22
CA ARG A 55 19.16 0.13 6.97
C ARG A 55 20.66 0.28 7.20
N ALA A 56 21.08 0.64 8.41
CA ALA A 56 22.48 0.88 8.76
C ALA A 56 23.33 -0.39 8.76
N SER A 57 22.71 -1.57 9.01
CA SER A 57 23.42 -2.84 9.00
C SER A 57 22.51 -4.02 8.72
N THR A 58 23.06 -5.04 8.05
CA THR A 58 22.37 -6.32 7.84
C THR A 58 22.07 -7.06 9.14
N SER A 59 22.90 -6.90 10.18
CA SER A 59 22.64 -7.51 11.50
C SER A 59 21.38 -6.92 12.13
N LEU A 60 21.29 -5.58 12.17
CA LEU A 60 20.13 -4.85 12.66
C LEU A 60 18.88 -5.14 11.82
N ALA A 61 19.02 -5.20 10.49
CA ALA A 61 17.93 -5.56 9.59
C ALA A 61 17.32 -6.92 9.96
N ARG A 62 18.15 -7.93 10.22
CA ARG A 62 17.69 -9.27 10.61
C ARG A 62 17.03 -9.26 11.98
N ALA A 63 17.63 -8.58 12.95
CA ALA A 63 17.07 -8.45 14.31
C ALA A 63 15.68 -7.79 14.32
N LEU A 64 15.46 -6.81 13.44
CA LEU A 64 14.20 -6.06 13.31
C LEU A 64 13.23 -6.67 12.28
N SER A 65 13.61 -7.76 11.61
CA SER A 65 12.75 -8.42 10.62
C SER A 65 11.76 -9.37 11.31
N ASN A 66 10.70 -8.80 11.88
CA ASN A 66 9.71 -9.55 12.64
C ASN A 66 8.28 -9.22 12.16
N PRO A 67 7.49 -10.21 11.73
CA PRO A 67 6.11 -10.00 11.26
C PRO A 67 5.18 -9.32 12.26
N THR A 68 5.40 -9.56 13.56
CA THR A 68 4.62 -8.94 14.64
C THR A 68 4.92 -7.44 14.72
N LEU A 69 6.19 -7.04 14.62
CA LEU A 69 6.57 -5.62 14.57
C LEU A 69 5.93 -4.93 13.36
N TYR A 70 5.96 -5.56 12.20
CA TYR A 70 5.35 -5.03 10.98
C TYR A 70 3.85 -4.80 11.15
N THR A 71 3.15 -5.73 11.82
CA THR A 71 1.73 -5.63 12.14
C THR A 71 1.47 -4.42 13.06
N TRP A 72 2.28 -4.24 14.11
CA TRP A 72 2.14 -3.10 15.01
C TRP A 72 2.43 -1.76 14.33
N LEU A 73 3.46 -1.69 13.47
CA LEU A 73 3.77 -0.51 12.68
C LEU A 73 2.63 -0.13 11.73
N ILE A 74 1.99 -1.12 11.08
CA ILE A 74 0.83 -0.87 10.23
C ILE A 74 -0.34 -0.34 11.05
N ARG A 75 -0.65 -0.98 12.20
CA ARG A 75 -1.72 -0.52 13.09
C ARG A 75 -1.45 0.91 13.59
N LEU A 76 -0.21 1.23 13.95
CA LEU A 76 0.18 2.56 14.40
C LEU A 76 0.01 3.62 13.30
N ALA A 77 0.48 3.33 12.09
CA ALA A 77 0.55 4.32 11.04
C ALA A 77 -0.74 4.46 10.23
N PHE A 78 -1.50 3.37 10.05
CA PHE A 78 -2.61 3.31 9.08
C PHE A 78 -4.01 3.22 9.72
N SER A 79 -4.13 3.24 11.04
CA SER A 79 -5.44 3.31 11.70
C SER A 79 -6.07 4.70 11.56
N SER A 80 -7.40 4.77 11.48
CA SER A 80 -8.11 6.05 11.55
C SER A 80 -8.09 6.65 12.97
N SER A 81 -8.06 7.98 13.05
CA SER A 81 -8.12 8.75 14.29
C SER A 81 -9.56 9.16 14.63
N SER A 82 -10.49 8.20 14.61
CA SER A 82 -11.89 8.46 14.95
C SER A 82 -12.03 8.89 16.42
N GLU A 83 -12.97 9.76 16.75
CA GLU A 83 -13.12 10.26 18.13
C GLU A 83 -13.39 9.09 19.10
N SER A 84 -14.19 8.11 18.67
CA SER A 84 -14.48 6.91 19.45
C SER A 84 -13.28 5.97 19.59
N SER A 85 -12.21 6.13 18.82
CA SER A 85 -10.99 5.31 18.98
C SER A 85 -10.14 5.73 20.19
N LYS A 86 -10.30 6.97 20.70
CA LYS A 86 -9.56 7.47 21.88
C LYS A 86 -9.79 6.64 23.14
N ASN A 87 -10.96 6.02 23.23
CA ASN A 87 -11.38 5.28 24.42
C ASN A 87 -11.42 3.78 24.14
N GLY A 88 -10.42 3.06 24.66
CA GLY A 88 -10.42 1.60 24.77
C GLY A 88 -10.18 0.81 23.47
N PHE A 89 -9.88 1.47 22.34
CA PHE A 89 -9.60 0.78 21.08
C PHE A 89 -8.17 0.23 21.02
N PHE A 90 -7.18 1.09 21.27
CA PHE A 90 -5.76 0.78 21.27
C PHE A 90 -5.31 0.26 22.65
N THR A 91 -5.61 -1.00 22.93
CA THR A 91 -5.13 -1.68 24.14
C THR A 91 -3.74 -2.29 23.92
N PRO A 92 -3.00 -2.65 24.99
CA PRO A 92 -1.65 -3.20 24.88
C PRO A 92 -1.53 -4.49 24.06
N ASP A 93 -2.59 -5.31 23.97
CA ASP A 93 -2.62 -6.51 23.12
C ASP A 93 -2.74 -6.16 21.62
N PHE A 94 -3.32 -5.01 21.29
CA PHE A 94 -3.48 -4.56 19.91
C PHE A 94 -2.29 -3.72 19.43
N LEU A 95 -1.84 -2.80 20.29
CA LEU A 95 -0.73 -1.89 20.04
C LEU A 95 0.06 -1.76 21.36
N PRO A 96 1.17 -2.49 21.52
CA PRO A 96 1.88 -2.55 22.79
C PRO A 96 2.72 -1.28 23.03
N PRO A 97 2.89 -0.86 24.30
CA PRO A 97 3.86 0.16 24.66
C PRO A 97 5.27 -0.21 24.16
N PRO A 98 6.08 0.76 23.71
CA PRO A 98 5.88 2.21 23.81
C PRO A 98 5.04 2.82 22.68
N LEU A 99 4.46 2.01 21.80
CA LEU A 99 3.69 2.53 20.68
C LEU A 99 2.39 3.18 21.16
N ASP A 100 2.19 4.42 20.77
CA ASP A 100 0.99 5.18 21.05
C ASP A 100 0.52 5.87 19.77
N PHE A 101 -0.67 5.49 19.32
CA PHE A 101 -1.29 6.06 18.13
C PHE A 101 -1.51 7.57 18.25
N PHE A 102 -1.88 8.06 19.44
CA PHE A 102 -2.22 9.46 19.67
C PHE A 102 -1.01 10.34 20.01
N ALA A 103 0.16 9.74 20.23
CA ALA A 103 1.40 10.49 20.47
C ALA A 103 2.01 11.09 19.20
N LEU A 104 1.70 10.52 18.02
CA LEU A 104 2.21 11.01 16.74
C LEU A 104 1.37 12.17 16.20
N SER A 105 2.02 13.25 15.80
CA SER A 105 1.41 14.30 14.98
C SER A 105 0.98 13.77 13.61
N THR A 106 0.14 14.53 12.91
CA THR A 106 -0.31 14.18 11.55
C THR A 106 0.86 14.11 10.55
N GLU A 107 1.89 14.94 10.75
CA GLU A 107 3.10 14.96 9.91
C GLU A 107 3.98 13.73 10.17
N GLU A 108 4.31 13.45 11.43
CA GLU A 108 5.11 12.27 11.81
C GLU A 108 4.42 10.97 11.38
N ARG A 109 3.09 10.90 11.47
CA ARG A 109 2.33 9.74 10.98
C ARG A 109 2.42 9.61 9.46
N SER A 110 2.37 10.71 8.72
CA SER A 110 2.51 10.72 7.25
C SER A 110 3.90 10.26 6.80
N ASP A 111 4.94 10.72 7.49
CA ASP A 111 6.31 10.29 7.24
C ASP A 111 6.49 8.80 7.54
N LEU A 112 5.93 8.33 8.66
CA LEU A 112 5.94 6.92 9.03
C LEU A 112 5.19 6.05 8.00
N GLN A 113 4.02 6.48 7.55
CA GLN A 113 3.28 5.80 6.46
C GLN A 113 4.13 5.71 5.20
N SER A 114 4.75 6.81 4.78
CA SER A 114 5.62 6.86 3.60
C SER A 114 6.81 5.90 3.74
N ALA A 115 7.47 5.89 4.91
CA ALA A 115 8.59 4.98 5.20
C ALA A 115 8.17 3.51 5.18
N ILE A 116 7.01 3.18 5.75
CA ILE A 116 6.46 1.81 5.74
C ILE A 116 6.09 1.38 4.32
N LEU A 117 5.43 2.24 3.53
CA LEU A 117 5.03 1.92 2.16
C LEU A 117 6.23 1.63 1.25
N GLU A 118 7.39 2.23 1.48
CA GLU A 118 8.62 1.93 0.75
C GLU A 118 9.25 0.58 1.15
N CYS A 119 8.93 0.04 2.33
CA CYS A 119 9.53 -1.20 2.80
C CYS A 119 9.08 -2.42 2.01
N ARG A 120 10.00 -3.34 1.70
CA ARG A 120 9.70 -4.57 0.94
C ARG A 120 8.72 -5.50 1.66
N TRP A 121 8.74 -5.51 2.98
CA TRP A 121 7.83 -6.31 3.80
C TRP A 121 6.40 -5.75 3.83
N CYS A 122 6.19 -4.48 3.45
CA CYS A 122 4.86 -3.90 3.33
C CYS A 122 4.23 -4.38 2.02
N THR A 123 3.43 -5.43 2.12
CA THR A 123 2.76 -6.13 1.02
C THR A 123 1.24 -6.00 1.16
N LEU A 124 0.52 -6.28 0.06
CA LEU A 124 -0.94 -6.33 0.08
C LEU A 124 -1.46 -7.33 1.11
N GLU A 125 -0.89 -8.53 1.14
CA GLU A 125 -1.33 -9.60 2.05
C GLU A 125 -1.26 -9.16 3.52
N LEU A 126 -0.13 -8.56 3.92
CA LEU A 126 0.03 -8.06 5.28
C LEU A 126 -0.94 -6.90 5.56
N MET A 127 -1.11 -5.97 4.62
CA MET A 127 -2.06 -4.87 4.76
C MET A 127 -3.50 -5.38 4.91
N ARG A 128 -3.91 -6.37 4.10
CA ARG A 128 -5.24 -7.01 4.17
C ARG A 128 -5.44 -7.79 5.46
N LYS A 129 -4.41 -8.47 5.96
CA LYS A 129 -4.44 -9.11 7.29
C LYS A 129 -4.69 -8.07 8.39
N CYS A 130 -3.91 -6.99 8.43
CA CYS A 130 -4.09 -5.93 9.41
C CYS A 130 -5.45 -5.26 9.29
N GLN A 131 -5.94 -5.07 8.06
CA GLN A 131 -7.25 -4.51 7.77
C GLN A 131 -8.38 -5.36 8.35
N ARG A 132 -8.36 -6.68 8.09
CA ARG A 132 -9.34 -7.62 8.64
C ARG A 132 -9.36 -7.57 10.17
N GLU A 133 -8.19 -7.73 10.79
CA GLU A 133 -8.06 -7.75 12.26
C GLU A 133 -8.50 -6.43 12.90
N TYR A 134 -8.24 -5.30 12.23
CA TYR A 134 -8.68 -3.98 12.68
C TYR A 134 -10.21 -3.85 12.66
N VAL A 135 -10.85 -4.26 11.56
CA VAL A 135 -12.32 -4.18 11.42
C VAL A 135 -13.02 -5.16 12.36
N GLU A 136 -12.56 -6.41 12.43
CA GLU A 136 -13.08 -7.41 13.40
C GLU A 136 -13.05 -6.85 14.82
N ARG A 137 -11.92 -6.26 15.22
CA ARG A 137 -11.78 -5.65 16.53
C ARG A 137 -12.72 -4.47 16.73
N ALA A 138 -12.84 -3.58 15.75
CA ALA A 138 -13.73 -2.43 15.81
C ALA A 138 -15.19 -2.87 16.00
N VAL A 139 -15.63 -3.86 15.22
CA VAL A 139 -16.95 -4.47 15.34
C VAL A 139 -17.14 -5.08 16.72
N HIS A 140 -16.24 -5.95 17.17
CA HIS A 140 -16.38 -6.62 18.46
C HIS A 140 -16.40 -5.66 19.65
N LEU A 141 -15.56 -4.61 19.63
CA LEU A 141 -15.52 -3.64 20.73
C LEU A 141 -16.73 -2.70 20.71
N LYS A 142 -17.11 -2.17 19.54
CA LYS A 142 -18.13 -1.12 19.44
C LYS A 142 -19.55 -1.66 19.34
N CYS A 143 -19.72 -2.91 18.91
CA CYS A 143 -21.02 -3.57 18.85
C CYS A 143 -21.33 -4.44 20.08
N ARG A 144 -20.40 -4.56 21.04
CA ARG A 144 -20.55 -5.44 22.22
C ARG A 144 -21.85 -5.20 23.00
N ASP A 145 -22.17 -3.94 23.23
CA ASP A 145 -23.29 -3.53 24.09
C ASP A 145 -24.55 -3.17 23.28
N LEU A 146 -24.54 -3.45 21.97
CA LEU A 146 -25.67 -3.20 21.09
C LEU A 146 -26.52 -4.46 20.89
N VAL A 147 -27.82 -4.28 20.80
CA VAL A 147 -28.79 -5.34 20.52
C VAL A 147 -29.06 -5.40 19.02
N PHE A 148 -28.81 -6.56 18.44
CA PHE A 148 -29.07 -6.87 17.02
C PHE A 148 -30.24 -7.85 16.87
N ALA A 149 -30.85 -7.81 15.69
CA ALA A 149 -31.83 -8.81 15.26
C ALA A 149 -31.20 -10.22 15.31
N PRO A 150 -31.93 -11.27 15.72
CA PRO A 150 -31.39 -12.62 15.87
C PRO A 150 -30.65 -13.14 14.63
N GLU A 151 -31.17 -12.85 13.44
CA GLU A 151 -30.62 -13.22 12.14
C GLU A 151 -29.26 -12.58 11.82
N ASP A 152 -28.96 -11.41 12.40
CA ASP A 152 -27.74 -10.66 12.13
C ASP A 152 -26.57 -11.08 13.04
N ARG A 153 -26.86 -11.70 14.19
CA ARG A 153 -25.87 -11.99 15.24
C ARG A 153 -24.73 -12.88 14.77
N ASP A 154 -25.06 -13.95 14.05
CA ASP A 154 -24.06 -14.89 13.54
C ASP A 154 -23.15 -14.22 12.49
N THR A 155 -23.74 -13.38 11.63
CA THR A 155 -23.00 -12.64 10.60
C THR A 155 -22.02 -11.64 11.24
N ILE A 156 -22.44 -10.94 12.29
CA ILE A 156 -21.58 -10.00 13.02
C ILE A 156 -20.46 -10.73 13.76
N ALA A 157 -20.77 -11.87 14.39
CA ALA A 157 -19.78 -12.68 15.10
C ALA A 157 -18.70 -13.23 14.15
N LYS A 158 -19.04 -13.48 12.88
CA LYS A 158 -18.15 -14.01 11.84
C LYS A 158 -17.76 -12.96 10.80
N ILE A 159 -17.77 -11.68 11.17
CA ILE A 159 -17.52 -10.58 10.21
C ILE A 159 -16.18 -10.73 9.46
N GLY A 160 -15.20 -11.34 10.12
CA GLY A 160 -13.89 -11.67 9.57
C GLY A 160 -13.89 -12.57 8.34
N GLU A 161 -14.84 -13.51 8.28
CA GLU A 161 -14.93 -14.48 7.18
C GLU A 161 -15.21 -13.79 5.84
N HIS A 162 -15.82 -12.60 5.87
CA HIS A 162 -16.12 -11.85 4.68
C HIS A 162 -14.88 -11.28 3.97
N PHE A 163 -13.73 -11.17 4.65
CA PHE A 163 -12.50 -10.65 4.06
C PHE A 163 -11.76 -11.65 3.14
N HIS A 164 -12.23 -12.90 3.01
CA HIS A 164 -11.59 -13.92 2.15
C HIS A 164 -11.83 -13.70 0.65
N ASP A 165 -12.98 -13.13 0.28
CA ASP A 165 -13.30 -12.78 -1.10
C ASP A 165 -13.81 -11.34 -1.15
N LEU A 166 -12.89 -10.41 -1.42
CA LEU A 166 -13.18 -8.99 -1.51
C LEU A 166 -13.73 -8.56 -2.87
N ARG A 167 -13.67 -9.43 -3.90
CA ARG A 167 -14.06 -9.08 -5.28
C ARG A 167 -15.57 -8.91 -5.43
N ARG A 168 -16.35 -9.55 -4.55
CA ARG A 168 -17.81 -9.45 -4.51
C ARG A 168 -18.34 -8.15 -3.88
N TYR A 169 -17.46 -7.36 -3.26
CA TYR A 169 -17.84 -6.15 -2.52
C TYR A 169 -17.60 -4.87 -3.31
N ASP A 170 -18.21 -3.79 -2.82
CA ASP A 170 -18.08 -2.46 -3.42
C ASP A 170 -16.61 -2.07 -3.54
N GLN A 171 -16.17 -1.84 -4.78
CA GLN A 171 -14.82 -1.39 -5.10
C GLN A 171 -14.71 0.14 -5.09
N GLY A 172 -15.80 0.84 -4.74
CA GLY A 172 -15.95 2.29 -4.76
C GLY A 172 -16.38 2.78 -6.13
N HIS A 173 -17.45 3.57 -6.14
CA HIS A 173 -17.83 4.32 -7.32
C HIS A 173 -17.21 5.71 -7.27
N GLN A 174 -16.44 6.10 -8.30
CA GLN A 174 -15.78 7.41 -8.38
C GLN A 174 -14.89 7.76 -7.18
N GLY A 175 -14.28 6.73 -6.55
CA GLY A 175 -13.42 6.91 -5.38
C GLY A 175 -14.17 7.27 -4.09
N ARG A 176 -15.48 7.04 -4.03
CA ARG A 176 -16.31 7.28 -2.83
C ARG A 176 -16.87 5.99 -2.25
N LEU A 177 -17.07 6.01 -0.93
CA LEU A 177 -17.74 4.93 -0.20
C LEU A 177 -19.24 4.93 -0.52
N GLY A 178 -19.78 3.77 -0.87
CA GLY A 178 -21.22 3.55 -0.98
C GLY A 178 -21.92 3.50 0.40
N LYS A 179 -23.14 2.95 0.44
CA LYS A 179 -23.93 2.85 1.69
C LYS A 179 -23.37 1.89 2.74
N GLY A 180 -22.51 0.96 2.32
CA GLY A 180 -22.00 -0.18 3.09
C GLY A 180 -22.25 -1.48 2.33
N ASP A 181 -21.30 -2.41 2.38
CA ASP A 181 -21.45 -3.77 1.86
C ASP A 181 -22.44 -4.57 2.70
N LEU A 182 -22.38 -4.39 4.03
CA LEU A 182 -23.34 -4.89 5.00
C LEU A 182 -23.83 -3.74 5.86
N VAL A 183 -25.14 -3.72 6.15
CA VAL A 183 -25.77 -2.71 6.99
C VAL A 183 -26.77 -3.37 7.94
N PHE A 184 -26.44 -3.42 9.22
CA PHE A 184 -27.29 -3.98 10.27
C PHE A 184 -28.08 -2.90 11.00
N ARG A 185 -29.22 -3.29 11.57
CA ARG A 185 -29.93 -2.47 12.57
C ARG A 185 -29.47 -2.88 13.95
N ALA A 186 -29.23 -1.89 14.79
CA ALA A 186 -28.84 -2.12 16.18
C ALA A 186 -29.61 -1.16 17.09
N GLN A 187 -29.81 -1.57 18.33
CA GLN A 187 -30.44 -0.74 19.37
C GLN A 187 -29.55 -0.71 20.60
N ASP A 188 -29.46 0.46 21.22
CA ASP A 188 -28.88 0.60 22.55
C ASP A 188 -29.93 0.12 23.59
N PRO A 189 -29.60 -0.87 24.43
CA PRO A 189 -30.55 -1.43 25.39
C PRO A 189 -30.94 -0.47 26.52
N GLU A 190 -30.10 0.52 26.84
CA GLU A 190 -30.35 1.48 27.93
C GLU A 190 -31.17 2.67 27.44
N THR A 191 -30.80 3.22 26.29
CA THR A 191 -31.43 4.44 25.75
C THR A 191 -32.55 4.16 24.75
N ASN A 192 -32.67 2.91 24.29
CA ASN A 192 -33.54 2.49 23.18
C ASN A 192 -33.27 3.26 21.87
N ALA A 193 -32.08 3.87 21.75
CA ALA A 193 -31.68 4.59 20.55
C ALA A 193 -31.35 3.61 19.43
N GLU A 194 -31.87 3.88 18.23
CA GLU A 194 -31.56 3.08 17.05
C GLU A 194 -30.26 3.52 16.39
N TYR A 195 -29.54 2.54 15.84
CA TYR A 195 -28.30 2.70 15.11
C TYR A 195 -28.28 1.84 13.85
N ARG A 196 -27.44 2.26 12.90
CA ARG A 196 -27.03 1.49 11.72
C ARG A 196 -25.56 1.18 11.84
N VAL A 197 -25.23 -0.09 11.71
CA VAL A 197 -23.85 -0.58 11.68
C VAL A 197 -23.51 -0.94 10.25
N ALA A 198 -22.56 -0.23 9.65
CA ALA A 198 -22.16 -0.40 8.27
C ALA A 198 -20.70 -0.86 8.17
N VAL A 199 -20.44 -1.81 7.26
CA VAL A 199 -19.10 -2.35 6.99
C VAL A 199 -18.80 -2.22 5.50
N TRP A 200 -17.59 -1.82 5.16
CA TRP A 200 -17.05 -1.80 3.80
C TRP A 200 -15.77 -2.64 3.75
N PHE A 201 -15.86 -3.84 3.22
CA PHE A 201 -14.79 -4.85 3.32
C PHE A 201 -13.58 -4.48 2.48
N ASN A 202 -13.80 -4.07 1.23
CA ASN A 202 -12.69 -3.70 0.35
C ASN A 202 -11.91 -2.48 0.89
N PHE A 203 -12.59 -1.57 1.58
CA PHE A 203 -12.00 -0.37 2.16
C PHE A 203 -11.47 -0.56 3.58
N GLY A 204 -11.77 -1.68 4.22
CA GLY A 204 -11.41 -1.92 5.60
C GLY A 204 -12.06 -0.96 6.57
N ALA A 205 -13.32 -0.58 6.30
CA ALA A 205 -14.00 0.47 7.02
C ALA A 205 -15.22 -0.05 7.78
N PHE A 206 -15.49 0.56 8.93
CA PHE A 206 -16.58 0.24 9.84
C PHE A 206 -17.13 1.51 10.46
N GLN A 207 -18.46 1.62 10.54
CA GLN A 207 -19.11 2.77 11.14
C GLN A 207 -20.38 2.36 11.89
N ILE A 208 -20.60 2.99 13.05
CA ILE A 208 -21.88 3.01 13.73
C ILE A 208 -22.44 4.43 13.59
N ARG A 209 -23.67 4.55 13.08
CA ARG A 209 -24.32 5.86 12.88
C ARG A 209 -25.77 5.82 13.30
N LYS A 210 -26.32 6.97 13.69
CA LYS A 210 -27.77 7.12 13.87
C LYS A 210 -28.47 7.01 12.51
N PRO A 211 -29.72 6.52 12.44
CA PRO A 211 -30.53 6.54 11.23
C PRO A 211 -30.69 7.97 10.72
N HIS A 212 -30.03 8.30 9.61
CA HIS A 212 -30.14 9.60 8.97
C HIS A 212 -30.07 9.44 7.45
N PRO A 213 -30.82 10.24 6.67
CA PRO A 213 -30.81 10.12 5.21
C PRO A 213 -29.46 10.53 4.60
N ILE A 214 -28.75 11.47 5.24
CA ILE A 214 -27.43 11.95 4.81
C ILE A 214 -26.36 11.09 5.47
N HIS A 215 -25.48 10.51 4.65
CA HIS A 215 -24.37 9.70 5.08
C HIS A 215 -23.17 10.62 5.35
N THR A 216 -22.73 10.69 6.61
CA THR A 216 -21.50 11.41 6.97
C THR A 216 -20.41 10.40 7.30
N GLU A 217 -19.15 10.69 6.96
CA GLU A 217 -17.99 9.83 7.26
C GLU A 217 -17.41 10.11 8.67
N LEU A 218 -18.24 10.62 9.58
CA LEU A 218 -17.84 10.89 10.96
C LEU A 218 -17.66 9.57 11.72
N ASP A 219 -16.64 9.53 12.57
CA ASP A 219 -16.35 8.37 13.44
C ASP A 219 -16.14 7.03 12.69
N LEU A 220 -15.59 7.11 11.48
CA LEU A 220 -15.27 5.96 10.65
C LEU A 220 -14.00 5.25 11.17
N PHE A 221 -14.12 4.00 11.56
CA PHE A 221 -12.99 3.12 11.85
C PHE A 221 -12.46 2.59 10.52
N ARG A 222 -11.19 2.84 10.20
CA ARG A 222 -10.64 2.45 8.91
C ARG A 222 -9.17 2.08 8.97
N LEU A 223 -8.80 1.04 8.23
CA LEU A 223 -7.42 0.69 7.91
C LEU A 223 -7.33 0.12 6.49
N PRO A 224 -6.49 0.66 5.58
CA PRO A 224 -5.62 1.82 5.78
C PRO A 224 -6.39 3.15 5.73
N CYS A 225 -5.94 4.10 6.55
CA CYS A 225 -6.41 5.47 6.60
C CYS A 225 -5.22 6.43 6.46
N CYS A 226 -4.96 6.88 5.23
CA CYS A 226 -3.88 7.85 4.93
C CYS A 226 -4.43 9.18 4.39
N ALA A 227 -5.71 9.19 4.00
CA ALA A 227 -6.41 10.35 3.51
C ALA A 227 -6.63 11.40 4.63
N GLY A 228 -5.62 12.23 4.90
CA GLY A 228 -5.68 13.32 5.88
C GLY A 228 -5.32 14.69 5.29
N GLU A 229 -5.07 15.67 6.17
CA GLU A 229 -4.55 16.99 5.80
C GLU A 229 -3.15 16.89 5.18
N THR A 230 -2.33 15.97 5.69
CA THR A 230 -0.97 15.67 5.22
C THR A 230 -0.91 14.22 4.71
N PRO A 231 -1.51 13.90 3.55
CA PRO A 231 -1.50 12.53 3.03
C PRO A 231 -0.08 12.07 2.72
N SER A 232 0.21 10.79 2.92
CA SER A 232 1.49 10.19 2.56
C SER A 232 1.63 10.00 1.05
N ARG A 233 2.87 9.81 0.59
CA ARG A 233 3.19 9.67 -0.83
C ARG A 233 3.06 8.22 -1.30
N MET A 234 2.47 8.01 -2.47
CA MET A 234 2.48 6.71 -3.15
C MET A 234 3.92 6.25 -3.40
N PRO A 235 4.33 5.04 -2.99
CA PRO A 235 5.70 4.59 -3.18
C PRO A 235 5.99 4.26 -4.65
N ASP A 236 7.21 4.54 -5.10
CA ASP A 236 7.62 4.29 -6.50
C ASP A 236 7.53 2.79 -6.85
N LYS A 237 7.73 1.91 -5.86
CA LYS A 237 7.61 0.47 -6.04
C LYS A 237 6.22 0.03 -6.52
N LEU A 238 5.16 0.81 -6.29
CA LEU A 238 3.80 0.54 -6.76
C LEU A 238 3.49 1.20 -8.11
N LEU A 239 4.30 2.17 -8.54
CA LEU A 239 4.13 2.93 -9.78
C LEU A 239 5.13 2.49 -10.86
N CYS A 240 5.63 1.26 -10.79
CA CYS A 240 6.57 0.74 -11.77
C CYS A 240 6.22 -0.69 -12.18
N ARG A 241 6.78 -1.17 -13.29
CA ARG A 241 6.67 -2.57 -13.71
C ARG A 241 7.43 -3.50 -12.73
N PRO A 242 7.10 -4.80 -12.64
CA PRO A 242 6.00 -5.51 -13.34
C PRO A 242 4.63 -5.22 -12.73
N TRP A 243 3.58 -5.26 -13.56
CA TRP A 243 2.17 -5.06 -13.18
C TRP A 243 1.51 -6.41 -12.87
N THR A 244 1.73 -6.91 -11.65
CA THR A 244 1.05 -8.12 -11.18
C THR A 244 -0.35 -7.77 -10.67
N GLU A 245 -1.26 -8.74 -10.64
CA GLU A 245 -2.62 -8.56 -10.11
C GLU A 245 -2.58 -8.04 -8.66
N THR A 246 -1.74 -8.64 -7.81
CA THR A 246 -1.52 -8.22 -6.42
C THR A 246 -1.07 -6.75 -6.33
N LYS A 247 -0.20 -6.30 -7.25
CA LYS A 247 0.29 -4.92 -7.25
C LYS A 247 -0.80 -3.95 -7.67
N ILE A 248 -1.59 -4.31 -8.67
CA ILE A 248 -2.74 -3.51 -9.13
C ILE A 248 -3.79 -3.41 -8.02
N GLU A 249 -4.05 -4.49 -7.31
CA GLU A 249 -4.98 -4.45 -6.16
C GLU A 249 -4.43 -3.57 -5.03
N PHE A 250 -3.13 -3.66 -4.73
CA PHE A 250 -2.53 -2.80 -3.70
C PHE A 250 -2.57 -1.32 -4.11
N LEU A 251 -2.32 -1.04 -5.38
CA LEU A 251 -2.46 0.30 -5.94
C LEU A 251 -3.90 0.80 -5.78
N LYS A 252 -4.90 0.00 -6.16
CA LYS A 252 -6.32 0.34 -6.02
C LYS A 252 -6.71 0.66 -4.58
N LEU A 253 -6.24 -0.14 -3.61
CA LEU A 253 -6.49 0.08 -2.19
C LEU A 253 -5.96 1.44 -1.70
N LEU A 254 -4.84 1.91 -2.26
CA LEU A 254 -4.14 3.11 -1.81
C LEU A 254 -4.40 4.36 -2.66
N CYS A 255 -4.93 4.24 -3.88
CA CYS A 255 -5.02 5.36 -4.84
C CYS A 255 -5.78 6.60 -4.33
N THR A 256 -6.75 6.42 -3.43
CA THR A 256 -7.49 7.53 -2.79
C THR A 256 -6.91 7.93 -1.44
N GLU A 257 -6.04 7.10 -0.86
CA GLU A 257 -5.44 7.28 0.46
C GLU A 257 -4.14 8.08 0.41
N VAL A 258 -3.30 7.80 -0.58
CA VAL A 258 -1.97 8.40 -0.71
C VAL A 258 -1.87 9.16 -2.03
N TYR A 259 -1.12 10.26 -2.04
CA TYR A 259 -1.01 11.09 -3.23
C TYR A 259 0.01 10.53 -4.23
N ILE A 260 -0.31 10.63 -5.52
CA ILE A 260 0.60 10.23 -6.60
C ILE A 260 1.44 11.43 -7.05
N ASP A 261 0.80 12.58 -7.31
CA ASP A 261 1.47 13.79 -7.76
C ASP A 261 1.40 14.90 -6.70
N ASP A 262 2.42 15.74 -6.72
CA ASP A 262 2.59 16.86 -5.80
C ASP A 262 1.80 18.11 -6.21
N ASP A 263 1.50 18.25 -7.50
CA ASP A 263 0.91 19.43 -8.13
C ASP A 263 0.10 19.07 -9.39
N GLU A 264 -0.37 20.08 -10.12
CA GLU A 264 -1.18 19.96 -11.34
C GLU A 264 -0.38 19.60 -12.60
N GLU A 265 0.95 19.44 -12.51
CA GLU A 265 1.77 19.02 -13.66
C GLU A 265 1.66 17.51 -13.91
N PHE A 266 1.08 16.77 -12.96
CA PHE A 266 0.79 15.34 -13.05
C PHE A 266 1.99 14.50 -13.55
N GLU A 267 3.20 14.85 -13.12
CA GLU A 267 4.42 14.28 -13.70
C GLU A 267 4.53 12.75 -13.50
N ARG A 268 4.22 12.23 -12.31
CA ARG A 268 4.38 10.81 -11.98
C ARG A 268 3.27 10.00 -12.62
N SER A 269 2.00 10.41 -12.44
CA SER A 269 0.85 9.73 -13.05
C SER A 269 0.90 9.79 -14.57
N GLY A 270 1.33 10.91 -15.15
CA GLY A 270 1.50 11.08 -16.60
C GLY A 270 2.66 10.26 -17.17
N ARG A 271 3.83 10.27 -16.51
CA ARG A 271 4.96 9.42 -16.88
C ARG A 271 4.58 7.95 -16.89
N LEU A 272 3.82 7.52 -15.89
CA LEU A 272 3.33 6.15 -15.77
C LEU A 272 2.49 5.75 -16.99
N LEU A 273 1.48 6.55 -17.31
CA LEU A 273 0.55 6.24 -18.38
C LEU A 273 1.25 6.22 -19.74
N ARG A 274 2.17 7.17 -19.97
CA ARG A 274 3.04 7.19 -21.15
C ARG A 274 3.89 5.93 -21.28
N GLN A 275 4.43 5.42 -20.16
CA GLN A 275 5.23 4.19 -20.17
C GLN A 275 4.39 2.97 -20.53
N VAL A 276 3.18 2.86 -19.99
CA VAL A 276 2.24 1.76 -20.28
C VAL A 276 1.81 1.78 -21.75
N ILE A 277 1.52 2.96 -22.31
CA ILE A 277 1.24 3.13 -23.75
C ILE A 277 2.46 2.67 -24.57
N ARG A 278 3.67 3.11 -24.21
CA ARG A 278 4.90 2.74 -24.91
C ARG A 278 5.18 1.24 -24.84
N SER A 279 4.89 0.57 -23.73
CA SER A 279 5.05 -0.88 -23.57
C SER A 279 3.89 -1.69 -24.15
N ARG A 280 2.86 -1.04 -24.72
CA ARG A 280 1.70 -1.68 -25.36
C ARG A 280 0.89 -2.56 -24.40
N ASP A 281 0.90 -2.24 -23.11
CA ASP A 281 0.14 -2.95 -22.07
C ASP A 281 -1.24 -2.32 -21.89
N TYR A 282 -2.19 -2.68 -22.76
CA TYR A 282 -3.53 -2.09 -22.75
C TYR A 282 -4.34 -2.48 -21.50
N GLY A 283 -4.12 -3.69 -20.96
CA GLY A 283 -4.82 -4.17 -19.77
C GLY A 283 -4.55 -3.26 -18.58
N THR A 284 -3.27 -3.00 -18.30
CA THR A 284 -2.89 -2.06 -17.23
C THR A 284 -3.37 -0.66 -17.53
N PHE A 285 -3.24 -0.18 -18.78
CA PHE A 285 -3.71 1.15 -19.16
C PHE A 285 -5.17 1.37 -18.82
N LYS A 286 -6.03 0.44 -19.22
CA LYS A 286 -7.47 0.51 -18.97
C LYS A 286 -7.78 0.58 -17.48
N VAL A 287 -7.10 -0.23 -16.67
CA VAL A 287 -7.26 -0.17 -15.22
C VAL A 287 -6.88 1.20 -14.69
N LEU A 288 -5.68 1.71 -15.01
CA LEU A 288 -5.19 2.99 -14.47
C LEU A 288 -6.10 4.16 -14.81
N VAL A 289 -6.56 4.28 -16.07
CA VAL A 289 -7.41 5.41 -16.51
C VAL A 289 -8.82 5.41 -15.91
N GLU A 290 -9.26 4.29 -15.35
CA GLU A 290 -10.52 4.14 -14.64
C GLU A 290 -10.40 4.48 -13.13
N LEU A 291 -9.17 4.51 -12.60
CA LEU A 291 -8.94 4.84 -11.19
C LEU A 291 -9.13 6.33 -10.90
N PHE A 292 -9.49 6.59 -9.65
CA PHE A 292 -9.46 7.91 -9.05
C PHE A 292 -8.24 7.99 -8.15
N ILE A 293 -7.43 9.03 -8.32
CA ILE A 293 -6.17 9.23 -7.63
C ILE A 293 -6.19 10.50 -6.80
N ARG A 294 -5.39 10.52 -5.74
CA ARG A 294 -5.16 11.72 -4.94
C ARG A 294 -3.95 12.49 -5.45
N ILE A 295 -4.05 13.80 -5.41
CA ILE A 295 -2.98 14.77 -5.66
C ILE A 295 -2.79 15.57 -4.39
N ARG A 296 -1.55 15.89 -4.00
CA ARG A 296 -1.24 16.46 -2.68
C ARG A 296 -2.02 17.75 -2.38
N ILE A 297 -2.16 18.62 -3.38
CA ILE A 297 -2.83 19.92 -3.26
C ILE A 297 -4.37 19.84 -3.29
N TYR A 298 -4.95 18.71 -3.68
CA TYR A 298 -6.40 18.52 -3.75
C TYR A 298 -6.92 17.70 -2.57
N ARG A 299 -8.04 18.15 -2.01
CA ARG A 299 -8.73 17.44 -0.92
C ARG A 299 -9.63 16.31 -1.39
N TYR A 300 -9.85 16.18 -2.70
CA TYR A 300 -10.72 15.17 -3.30
C TYR A 300 -9.98 14.39 -4.39
N PRO A 301 -10.30 13.09 -4.55
CA PRO A 301 -9.75 12.30 -5.65
C PRO A 301 -10.21 12.81 -7.01
N LEU A 302 -9.34 12.71 -8.00
CA LEU A 302 -9.62 13.01 -9.40
C LEU A 302 -9.49 11.76 -10.25
N ARG A 303 -10.25 11.66 -11.34
CA ARG A 303 -10.02 10.61 -12.34
C ARG A 303 -8.59 10.71 -12.84
N TRP A 304 -7.92 9.57 -13.07
CA TRP A 304 -6.53 9.55 -13.53
C TRP A 304 -6.30 10.55 -14.67
N PRO A 305 -5.37 11.50 -14.51
CA PRO A 305 -5.23 12.63 -15.42
C PRO A 305 -4.70 12.17 -16.78
N ILE A 306 -5.32 12.67 -17.84
CA ILE A 306 -4.87 12.44 -19.21
C ILE A 306 -4.43 13.76 -19.82
N GLN A 307 -3.15 13.81 -20.17
CA GLN A 307 -2.51 14.96 -20.79
C GLN A 307 -2.35 14.77 -22.30
N ARG A 308 -2.14 15.88 -23.00
CA ARG A 308 -1.75 15.93 -24.42
C ARG A 308 -0.65 14.94 -24.79
N SER A 309 0.31 14.72 -23.89
CA SER A 309 1.44 13.81 -24.12
C SER A 309 1.02 12.35 -24.28
N HIS A 310 -0.10 11.92 -23.68
CA HIS A 310 -0.63 10.56 -23.81
C HIS A 310 -1.27 10.33 -25.17
N PHE A 311 -2.05 11.29 -25.67
CA PHE A 311 -2.59 11.24 -27.04
C PHE A 311 -1.48 11.15 -28.07
N LYS A 312 -0.44 11.98 -27.95
CA LYS A 312 0.74 11.92 -28.83
C LYS A 312 1.47 10.59 -28.73
N ALA A 313 1.62 10.04 -27.53
CA ALA A 313 2.26 8.74 -27.34
C ALA A 313 1.44 7.62 -27.99
N ALA A 314 0.12 7.59 -27.77
CA ALA A 314 -0.76 6.60 -28.36
C ALA A 314 -0.74 6.69 -29.90
N LEU A 315 -0.80 7.90 -30.45
CA LEU A 315 -0.71 8.13 -31.89
C LEU A 315 0.63 7.66 -32.48
N LYS A 316 1.74 7.94 -31.79
CA LYS A 316 3.09 7.55 -32.21
C LYS A 316 3.28 6.03 -32.28
N TYR A 317 2.73 5.30 -31.30
CA TYR A 317 2.90 3.85 -31.19
C TYR A 317 1.71 3.05 -31.75
N ALA A 318 0.73 3.70 -32.37
CA ALA A 318 -0.40 3.02 -32.98
C ALA A 318 0.00 2.31 -34.27
N ASP A 319 -0.04 0.99 -34.22
CA ASP A 319 0.32 0.11 -35.35
C ASP A 319 -0.75 0.11 -36.46
N SER A 320 -2.01 0.40 -36.11
CA SER A 320 -3.14 0.40 -37.05
C SER A 320 -4.19 1.46 -36.66
N SER A 321 -5.19 1.64 -37.51
CA SER A 321 -6.36 2.49 -37.22
C SER A 321 -7.27 1.93 -36.12
N ASN A 322 -7.17 0.64 -35.82
CA ASN A 322 -7.93 -0.01 -34.75
C ASN A 322 -7.11 -0.17 -33.47
N ASP A 323 -6.23 0.79 -33.17
CA ASP A 323 -5.39 0.76 -31.98
C ASP A 323 -6.24 0.94 -30.70
N PRO A 324 -6.14 0.03 -29.70
CA PRO A 324 -7.01 0.06 -28.54
C PRO A 324 -6.77 1.26 -27.62
N PHE A 325 -5.56 1.80 -27.56
CA PHE A 325 -5.25 2.98 -26.76
C PHE A 325 -5.85 4.24 -27.40
N LEU A 326 -5.64 4.43 -28.71
CA LEU A 326 -6.22 5.53 -29.45
C LEU A 326 -7.75 5.50 -29.40
N ASN A 327 -8.35 4.36 -29.67
CA ASN A 327 -9.81 4.19 -29.65
C ASN A 327 -10.38 4.55 -28.27
N PHE A 328 -9.74 4.10 -27.19
CA PHE A 328 -10.16 4.46 -25.84
C PHE A 328 -10.04 5.96 -25.59
N LEU A 329 -8.89 6.56 -25.90
CA LEU A 329 -8.64 7.98 -25.65
C LEU A 329 -9.60 8.88 -26.43
N VAL A 330 -9.85 8.57 -27.71
CA VAL A 330 -10.77 9.33 -28.57
C VAL A 330 -12.23 9.14 -28.16
N ARG A 331 -12.63 7.94 -27.71
CA ARG A 331 -14.03 7.69 -27.36
C ARG A 331 -14.39 8.15 -25.95
N GLU A 332 -13.54 7.85 -24.98
CA GLU A 332 -13.87 8.00 -23.56
C GLU A 332 -13.28 9.27 -22.93
N ARG A 333 -12.29 9.88 -23.57
CA ARG A 333 -11.45 10.93 -22.97
C ARG A 333 -11.18 12.10 -23.92
N TRP A 334 -11.98 12.26 -24.99
CA TRP A 334 -11.80 13.34 -25.99
C TRP A 334 -11.79 14.75 -25.39
N ASP A 335 -12.66 14.95 -24.40
CA ASP A 335 -12.87 16.25 -23.77
C ASP A 335 -11.70 16.68 -22.87
N ASP A 336 -10.83 15.74 -22.48
CA ASP A 336 -9.60 16.06 -21.74
C ASP A 336 -8.56 16.79 -22.62
N LEU A 337 -8.71 16.72 -23.95
CA LEU A 337 -7.85 17.44 -24.88
C LEU A 337 -8.42 18.85 -25.14
N PRO A 338 -7.65 19.93 -24.87
CA PRO A 338 -8.11 21.30 -25.09
C PRO A 338 -8.66 21.51 -26.50
N SER A 339 -9.81 22.19 -26.62
CA SER A 339 -10.46 22.48 -27.90
C SER A 339 -9.57 23.26 -28.88
N SER A 340 -8.58 23.99 -28.36
CA SER A 340 -7.59 24.73 -29.16
C SER A 340 -6.56 23.84 -29.88
N ASP A 341 -6.39 22.57 -29.50
CA ASP A 341 -5.41 21.67 -30.11
C ASP A 341 -5.96 20.98 -31.38
N ILE A 342 -6.46 21.79 -32.32
CA ILE A 342 -7.15 21.36 -33.54
C ILE A 342 -6.28 20.40 -34.37
N LYS A 343 -4.97 20.68 -34.45
CA LYS A 343 -4.02 19.86 -35.22
C LYS A 343 -3.98 18.43 -34.70
N LEU A 344 -3.82 18.24 -33.39
CA LEU A 344 -3.75 16.91 -32.80
C LEU A 344 -5.11 16.20 -32.89
N LYS A 345 -6.22 16.92 -32.69
CA LYS A 345 -7.56 16.36 -32.89
C LYS A 345 -7.74 15.82 -34.31
N TYR A 346 -7.36 16.58 -35.32
CA TYR A 346 -7.42 16.13 -36.72
C TYR A 346 -6.56 14.89 -36.99
N GLU A 347 -5.31 14.87 -36.49
CA GLU A 347 -4.42 13.72 -36.62
C GLU A 347 -5.00 12.45 -35.97
N LEU A 348 -5.63 12.59 -34.81
CA LEU A 348 -6.29 11.47 -34.11
C LEU A 348 -7.49 10.95 -34.90
N MET A 349 -8.37 11.84 -35.39
CA MET A 349 -9.54 11.46 -36.17
C MET A 349 -9.15 10.75 -37.48
N ALA A 350 -8.17 11.30 -38.19
CA ALA A 350 -7.64 10.70 -39.41
C ALA A 350 -7.07 9.30 -39.17
N LYS A 351 -6.39 9.09 -38.04
CA LYS A 351 -5.80 7.77 -37.69
C LYS A 351 -6.87 6.74 -37.30
N VAL A 352 -7.90 7.14 -36.56
CA VAL A 352 -8.98 6.23 -36.11
C VAL A 352 -10.01 5.98 -37.22
N GLY A 353 -9.99 6.76 -38.31
CA GLY A 353 -10.92 6.59 -39.44
C GLY A 353 -12.33 7.12 -39.15
N ILE A 354 -12.48 7.97 -38.14
CA ILE A 354 -13.73 8.68 -37.84
C ILE A 354 -13.68 10.02 -38.57
N SER A 355 -14.60 10.25 -39.49
CA SER A 355 -14.80 11.56 -40.12
C SER A 355 -15.31 12.58 -39.08
N SER A 356 -14.72 13.79 -39.04
CA SER A 356 -15.09 14.89 -38.13
C SER A 356 -16.61 15.05 -37.98
N PRO A 357 -17.15 15.18 -36.75
CA PRO A 357 -18.41 15.89 -36.60
C PRO A 357 -18.14 17.35 -36.96
N VAL A 358 -18.86 17.83 -37.97
CA VAL A 358 -18.87 19.22 -38.45
C VAL A 358 -19.35 20.15 -37.34
#